data_AF-A0A4R3PT79-F1
#
_entry.id   AF-A0A4R3PT79-F1
#
_cell.length_a   1.000
_cell.length_b   1.000
_cell.length_c   1.000
_cell.angle_alpha   90.00
_cell.angle_beta   90.00
_cell.angle_gamma   90.00
#
_symmetry.space_group_name_H-M   'P 1'
#
loop_
_entity.id
_entity.type
_entity.pdbx_description
1 polymer ?
#
loop_
_entity_poly.entity_id
_entity_poly.type
_entity_poly.pdbx_seq_one_letter_code
_entity_poly.pdbx_strand_id
1 'polypeptide(L)' 'MKQQGATTDELVEGYPALTARMVDLAEIWVAAHPARGRPRKLSEKGLKVKSVNRLPLGVASTRKPSGKAS' A
#
# COMPACT_ATOMS: atom_id res chain seq x y z
N MET A 1 -10.78 10.59 1.37
CA MET A 1 -12.13 11.02 1.77
C MET A 1 -12.08 12.13 2.82
N LYS A 2 -11.73 11.91 4.09
CA LYS A 2 -11.53 13.03 5.05
C LYS A 2 -10.47 14.05 4.62
N GLN A 3 -9.31 13.58 4.13
CA GLN A 3 -8.27 14.45 3.55
C GLN A 3 -8.70 15.21 2.27
N GLN A 4 -9.81 14.80 1.65
CA GLN A 4 -10.39 15.45 0.46
C GLN A 4 -11.51 16.43 0.87
N GLY A 5 -11.71 16.68 2.17
CA GLY A 5 -12.68 17.65 2.69
C GLY A 5 -14.02 17.08 3.15
N ALA A 6 -14.23 15.75 3.09
CA ALA A 6 -15.49 15.16 3.53
C ALA A 6 -15.65 15.24 5.06
N THR A 7 -16.82 15.70 5.51
CA THR A 7 -17.18 15.75 6.93
C THR A 7 -17.61 14.39 7.46
N THR A 8 -17.62 14.21 8.79
CA THR A 8 -18.06 12.93 9.40
C THR A 8 -19.53 12.65 9.10
N ASP A 9 -20.39 13.68 9.10
CA ASP A 9 -21.82 13.52 8.82
C ASP A 9 -22.08 13.08 7.39
N GLU A 10 -21.40 13.69 6.41
CA GLU A 10 -21.46 13.27 5.00
C GLU A 10 -21.02 11.81 4.80
N LEU A 11 -20.02 11.36 5.57
CA LEU A 11 -19.54 9.98 5.51
C LEU A 11 -20.53 8.97 6.08
N VAL A 12 -21.21 9.32 7.18
CA VAL A 12 -22.23 8.44 7.77
C VAL A 12 -23.50 8.41 6.93
N GLU A 13 -23.89 9.56 6.34
CA GLU A 13 -25.03 9.66 5.43
C GLU A 13 -24.81 8.86 4.14
N GLY A 14 -23.63 9.00 3.51
CA GLY A 14 -23.30 8.28 2.28
C GLY A 14 -23.03 6.78 2.47
N TYR A 15 -22.68 6.36 3.69
CA TYR A 15 -22.34 4.98 4.03
C TYR A 15 -23.04 4.55 5.32
N PRO A 16 -24.31 4.10 5.25
CA PRO A 16 -25.11 3.79 6.44
C PRO A 16 -24.59 2.60 7.26
N ALA A 17 -23.63 1.83 6.74
CA ALA A 17 -22.93 0.80 7.51
C ALA A 17 -21.83 1.37 8.45
N LEU A 18 -21.47 2.65 8.28
CA LEU A 18 -20.48 3.33 9.13
C LEU A 18 -21.17 4.07 10.27
N THR A 19 -20.56 4.02 11.44
CA THR A 19 -20.94 4.87 12.57
C THR A 19 -19.93 5.99 12.75
N ALA A 20 -20.35 7.12 13.33
CA ALA A 20 -19.45 8.25 13.63
C ALA A 20 -18.20 7.79 14.41
N ARG A 21 -18.39 6.87 15.38
CA ARG A 21 -17.29 6.30 16.17
C ARG A 21 -16.26 5.55 15.32
N MET A 22 -16.68 4.86 14.26
CA MET A 22 -15.76 4.17 13.34
C MET A 22 -14.95 5.17 12.52
N VAL A 23 -15.57 6.28 12.10
CA VAL A 23 -14.89 7.35 11.35
C VAL A 23 -13.83 8.04 12.21
N ASP A 24 -14.09 8.24 13.50
CA ASP A 24 -13.11 8.80 14.44
C ASP A 24 -11.91 7.86 14.63
N LEU A 25 -12.17 6.56 14.82
CA LEU A 25 -11.09 5.56 14.99
C LEU A 25 -10.25 5.37 13.72
N ALA A 26 -10.82 5.64 12.55
CA ALA A 26 -10.11 5.51 11.27
C ALA A 26 -8.89 6.44 11.18
N GLU A 27 -8.89 7.61 11.82
CA GLU A 27 -7.76 8.53 11.81
C GLU A 27 -6.53 7.93 12.50
N ILE A 28 -6.74 7.27 13.64
CA ILE A 28 -5.69 6.56 14.38
C ILE A 28 -5.11 5.45 13.51
N TRP A 29 -5.98 4.67 12.85
CA TRP A 29 -5.56 3.60 11.98
C TRP A 29 -4.69 4.11 10.81
N VAL A 30 -5.10 5.20 10.15
CA VAL A 30 -4.39 5.79 9.01
C VAL A 30 -3.03 6.35 9.42
N ALA A 31 -2.93 6.97 10.60
CA ALA A 31 -1.66 7.45 11.12
C ALA A 31 -0.67 6.31 11.42
N ALA A 32 -1.18 5.20 11.98
CA ALA A 32 -0.37 4.02 12.30
C ALA A 32 0.00 3.18 11.06
N HIS A 33 -0.86 3.18 10.03
CA HIS A 33 -0.70 2.41 8.81
C HIS A 33 -0.67 3.33 7.60
N PRO A 34 0.44 4.08 7.38
CA PRO A 34 0.57 4.91 6.20
C PRO A 34 0.41 4.04 4.95
N ALA A 35 -0.23 4.61 3.93
CA ALA A 35 -0.61 3.91 2.70
C ALA A 35 0.54 3.01 2.20
N ARG A 36 0.29 1.70 2.19
CA ARG A 36 1.19 0.73 1.57
C ARG A 36 1.34 1.11 0.10
N GLY A 37 2.50 1.66 -0.22
CA GLY A 37 2.86 2.09 -1.57
C GLY A 37 4.37 2.01 -1.73
N ARG A 38 4.85 2.38 -2.93
CA ARG A 38 6.29 2.47 -3.18
C ARG A 38 6.91 3.38 -2.12
N PRO A 39 7.88 2.91 -1.33
CA PRO A 39 8.63 3.79 -0.42
C PRO A 39 9.10 5.02 -1.19
N ARG A 40 8.91 6.21 -0.61
CA ARG A 40 9.33 7.48 -1.21
C ARG A 40 10.75 7.36 -1.73
N LYS A 41 11.01 7.85 -2.95
CA LYS A 41 12.35 7.75 -3.54
C LYS A 41 13.34 8.47 -2.61
N LEU A 42 14.57 7.97 -2.58
CA LEU A 42 15.63 8.58 -1.78
C LEU A 42 15.86 10.06 -2.15
N SER A 43 15.65 10.41 -3.42
CA SER A 43 15.67 11.79 -3.94
C SER A 43 14.64 12.71 -3.30
N GLU A 44 13.44 12.21 -2.98
CA GLU A 44 12.39 13.00 -2.32
C GLU A 44 12.74 13.34 -0.86
N LYS A 45 13.70 12.63 -0.29
CA LYS A 45 14.21 12.89 1.06
C LYS A 45 15.47 13.76 1.06
N GLY A 46 15.99 14.15 -0.11
CA GLY A 46 17.26 14.88 -0.24
C GLY A 46 18.51 14.00 -0.09
N LEU A 47 18.36 12.67 -0.06
CA LEU A 47 19.48 11.74 0.09
C LEU A 47 19.95 11.24 -1.30
N LYS A 48 21.27 11.08 -1.46
CA LYS A 48 21.88 10.53 -2.68
C LYS A 48 21.97 9.01 -2.60
N VAL A 49 21.69 8.35 -3.73
CA VAL A 49 21.82 6.88 -3.87
C VAL A 49 23.30 6.51 -3.84
N LYS A 50 23.68 5.57 -2.95
CA LYS A 50 25.05 5.06 -2.84
C LYS A 50 25.29 3.83 -3.73
N SER A 51 24.35 2.91 -3.77
CA SER A 51 24.42 1.70 -4.60
C SER A 51 23.01 1.25 -5.02
N VAL A 52 22.91 0.52 -6.13
CA VAL A 52 21.66 -0.01 -6.66
C VAL A 52 21.81 -1.51 -6.82
N ASN A 53 20.96 -2.28 -6.13
CA ASN A 53 20.84 -3.71 -6.34
C ASN A 53 19.51 -3.99 -7.05
N ARG A 54 19.54 -4.73 -8.16
CA ARG A 54 18.35 -5.13 -8.92
C ARG A 54 18.18 -6.63 -8.75
N LEU A 55 17.09 -7.03 -8.12
CA LEU A 55 16.71 -8.43 -8.03
C LEU A 55 15.86 -8.80 -9.25
N PRO A 56 16.16 -9.90 -9.95
CA PRO A 56 15.25 -10.41 -10.96
C PRO A 56 13.93 -10.77 -10.28
N LEU A 57 12.81 -10.28 -10.81
CA LEU A 57 11.50 -10.83 -10.47
C LEU A 57 11.51 -12.26 -10.98
N GLY A 58 11.55 -13.23 -10.06
CA GLY A 58 11.51 -14.64 -10.41
C GLY A 58 10.32 -14.87 -11.33
N VAL A 59 10.59 -15.22 -12.60
CA VAL A 59 9.56 -15.76 -13.49
C VAL A 59 8.96 -16.93 -12.72
N ALA A 60 7.66 -16.84 -12.45
CA ALA A 60 6.91 -17.88 -11.80
C ALA A 60 7.29 -19.24 -12.38
N SER A 61 7.60 -20.17 -11.49
CA SER A 61 7.91 -21.56 -11.76
C SER A 61 6.98 -22.19 -12.81
N THR A 62 7.38 -22.19 -14.08
CA THR A 62 6.90 -23.15 -15.07
C THR A 62 8.05 -23.52 -16.00
N ARG A 63 8.79 -24.55 -15.60
CA ARG A 63 9.23 -25.64 -16.48
C ARG A 63 9.82 -26.73 -15.61
N LYS A 64 8.97 -27.69 -15.24
CA LYS A 64 9.40 -29.02 -14.78
C LYS A 64 10.17 -29.67 -15.93
N PRO A 65 11.44 -30.07 -15.77
CA PRO A 65 12.11 -30.85 -16.80
C PRO A 65 11.57 -32.28 -16.74
N SER A 66 10.73 -32.66 -17.70
CA SER A 66 10.45 -34.07 -17.97
C SER A 66 11.72 -34.68 -18.56
N GLY A 67 12.23 -35.72 -17.89
CA GLY A 67 13.55 -36.31 -18.15
C GLY A 67 13.75 -36.90 -19.54
N LYS A 68 15.02 -37.01 -19.93
CA LYS A 68 15.48 -37.99 -20.92
C LYS A 68 15.56 -39.34 -20.24
N ALA A 69 14.82 -40.32 -20.73
CA ALA A 69 15.12 -41.74 -20.52
C ALA A 69 15.88 -42.26 -21.75
N SER A 70 16.90 -43.06 -21.47
CA SER A 70 17.85 -43.72 -22.37
C SER A 70 17.23 -44.61 -23.42
#